data_AF-A0A1M7AIL7-F1
#
_entry.id   AF-A0A1M7AIL7-F1
#
_cell.length_a   1.000
_cell.length_b   1.000
_cell.length_c   1.000
_cell.angle_alpha   90.00
_cell.angle_beta   90.00
_cell.angle_gamma   90.00
#
_symmetry.space_group_name_H-M   'P 1'
#
loop_
_entity.id
_entity.type
_entity.pdbx_description
1 polymer ?
#
loop_
_entity_poly.entity_id
_entity_poly.type
_entity_poly.pdbx_seq_one_letter_code
_entity_poly.pdbx_strand_id
1 'polypeptide(L)'
;MQIRIAVWAARVLAAAGLAVDAYVHADLAQQYDAVKATFSQGDLFRAEAALAALAAVVVLLWRRFLGDAFAWLVAAGGFALLVIYRYIDVGKLGPLPNMYEPVWYTEKKVVAVAQLVTVAAATVLMAVDLTDRHRRRRLG
;
A
#
# COMPACT_ATOMS: atom_id res chain seq x y z
N MET A 1 -27.90 8.76 -2.82
CA MET A 1 -27.67 7.40 -2.27
C MET A 1 -26.49 6.69 -2.94
N GLN A 2 -26.47 6.60 -4.27
CA GLN A 2 -25.43 5.88 -5.05
C GLN A 2 -23.98 6.34 -4.77
N ILE A 3 -23.71 7.65 -4.69
CA ILE A 3 -22.36 8.17 -4.41
C ILE A 3 -21.83 7.70 -3.05
N ARG A 4 -22.69 7.63 -2.01
CA ARG A 4 -22.27 7.17 -0.68
C ARG A 4 -21.92 5.68 -0.69
N ILE A 5 -22.66 4.88 -1.47
CA ILE A 5 -22.37 3.45 -1.65
C ILE A 5 -21.04 3.27 -2.36
N ALA A 6 -20.79 4.01 -3.45
CA ALA A 6 -19.53 3.95 -4.19
C ALA A 6 -18.31 4.34 -3.33
N VAL A 7 -18.43 5.40 -2.52
CA VAL A 7 -17.37 5.82 -1.59
C VAL A 7 -17.11 4.75 -0.53
N TRP A 8 -18.16 4.15 0.02
CA TRP A 8 -17.98 3.05 0.99
C TRP A 8 -17.35 1.82 0.36
N ALA A 9 -17.79 1.43 -0.84
CA ALA A 9 -17.20 0.33 -1.59
C ALA A 9 -15.71 0.58 -1.84
N ALA A 10 -15.33 1.78 -2.28
CA ALA A 10 -13.92 2.15 -2.45
C ALA A 10 -13.13 2.06 -1.14
N ARG A 11 -13.69 2.51 -0.01
CA ARG A 11 -13.03 2.36 1.31
C ARG A 11 -12.81 0.91 1.69
N VAL A 12 -13.81 0.07 1.51
CA VAL A 12 -13.71 -1.37 1.80
C VAL A 12 -12.70 -2.05 0.89
N LEU A 13 -12.69 -1.73 -0.40
CA LEU A 13 -11.72 -2.26 -1.36
C LEU A 13 -10.29 -1.85 -1.01
N ALA A 14 -10.06 -0.57 -0.70
CA ALA A 14 -8.74 -0.09 -0.29
C ALA A 14 -8.27 -0.78 1.00
N ALA A 15 -9.14 -0.89 1.99
CA ALA A 15 -8.79 -1.55 3.25
C ALA A 15 -8.54 -3.05 3.08
N ALA A 16 -9.33 -3.75 2.26
CA ALA A 16 -9.14 -5.16 1.97
C ALA A 16 -7.82 -5.41 1.23
N GLY A 17 -7.48 -4.58 0.23
CA GLY A 17 -6.20 -4.67 -0.47
C GLY A 17 -5.02 -4.44 0.46
N LEU A 18 -5.08 -3.44 1.34
CA LEU A 18 -4.05 -3.19 2.36
C LEU A 18 -3.95 -4.29 3.41
N ALA A 19 -5.07 -4.92 3.79
CA ALA A 19 -5.05 -6.05 4.71
C ALA A 19 -4.39 -7.29 4.10
N VAL A 20 -4.65 -7.56 2.81
CA VAL A 20 -3.96 -8.63 2.06
C VAL A 20 -2.47 -8.32 1.96
N ASP A 21 -2.11 -7.08 1.60
CA ASP A 21 -0.73 -6.61 1.53
C ASP A 21 0.00 -6.82 2.88
N ALA A 22 -0.64 -6.40 3.98
CA ALA A 22 -0.09 -6.59 5.32
C ALA A 22 0.09 -8.06 5.70
N TYR A 23 -0.91 -8.90 5.42
CA TYR A 23 -0.84 -10.33 5.70
C TYR A 23 0.31 -11.00 4.96
N VAL A 24 0.42 -10.77 3.65
CA VAL A 24 1.44 -11.42 2.83
C VAL A 24 2.85 -10.99 3.24
N HIS A 25 3.07 -9.70 3.52
CA HIS A 25 4.39 -9.25 3.99
C HIS A 25 4.73 -9.83 5.37
N ALA A 26 3.76 -9.91 6.29
CA ALA A 26 3.97 -10.53 7.59
C ALA A 26 4.30 -12.03 7.48
N ASP A 27 3.59 -12.75 6.61
CA ASP A 27 3.79 -14.18 6.36
C ASP A 27 5.17 -14.47 5.72
N LEU A 28 5.56 -13.67 4.73
CA LEU A 28 6.85 -13.83 4.05
C LEU A 28 8.05 -13.33 4.87
N ALA A 29 7.84 -12.44 5.85
CA ALA A 29 8.94 -11.76 6.53
C ALA A 29 10.02 -12.72 7.08
N GLN A 30 9.60 -13.81 7.73
CA GLN A 30 10.54 -14.76 8.32
C GLN A 30 11.41 -15.45 7.26
N GLN A 31 10.85 -15.78 6.09
CA GLN A 31 11.59 -16.39 5.00
C GLN A 31 12.73 -15.49 4.50
N TYR A 32 12.57 -14.17 4.63
CA TYR A 32 13.52 -13.17 4.17
C TYR A 32 14.48 -12.66 5.25
N ASP A 33 14.44 -13.18 6.47
CA ASP A 33 15.37 -12.79 7.55
C ASP A 33 16.84 -13.08 7.21
N ALA A 34 17.09 -14.10 6.38
CA ALA A 34 18.44 -14.47 5.94
C ALA A 34 19.03 -13.48 4.92
N VAL A 35 18.19 -12.74 4.18
CA VAL A 35 18.65 -11.71 3.23
C VAL A 35 18.88 -10.43 4.01
N LYS A 36 20.15 -10.09 4.28
CA LYS A 36 20.46 -9.04 5.28
C LYS A 36 21.60 -8.10 4.93
N ALA A 37 21.47 -6.89 5.46
CA ALA A 37 22.53 -5.90 5.62
C ALA A 37 22.51 -5.41 7.08
N THR A 38 22.43 -4.10 7.33
CA THR A 38 22.19 -3.57 8.69
C THR A 38 20.80 -3.94 9.17
N PHE A 39 19.82 -3.85 8.26
CA PHE A 39 18.48 -4.41 8.43
C PHE A 39 18.32 -5.64 7.53
N SER A 40 17.53 -6.62 7.96
CA SER A 40 17.14 -7.73 7.10
C SER A 40 15.99 -7.33 6.17
N GLN A 41 15.82 -8.05 5.07
CA GLN A 41 14.66 -7.91 4.21
C GLN A 41 13.38 -8.30 4.97
N GLY A 42 13.46 -9.27 5.89
CA GLY A 42 12.37 -9.59 6.80
C GLY A 42 11.96 -8.41 7.70
N ASP A 43 12.92 -7.61 8.20
CA ASP A 43 12.60 -6.39 8.97
C ASP A 43 11.82 -5.39 8.13
N LEU A 44 12.21 -5.23 6.86
CA LEU A 44 11.51 -4.35 5.92
C LEU A 44 10.09 -4.84 5.64
N PHE A 45 9.91 -6.14 5.43
CA PHE A 45 8.59 -6.74 5.24
C PHE A 45 7.69 -6.53 6.47
N ARG A 46 8.22 -6.65 7.68
CA ARG A 46 7.44 -6.35 8.91
C ARG A 46 7.07 -4.88 9.02
N ALA A 47 7.98 -3.98 8.63
CA ALA A 47 7.70 -2.55 8.61
C ALA A 47 6.60 -2.20 7.58
N GLU A 48 6.69 -2.76 6.38
CA GLU A 48 5.66 -2.62 5.33
C GLU A 48 4.32 -3.19 5.79
N ALA A 49 4.32 -4.37 6.40
CA ALA A 49 3.11 -4.98 6.96
C ALA A 49 2.44 -4.09 8.03
N ALA A 50 3.23 -3.51 8.93
CA ALA A 50 2.73 -2.59 9.95
C ALA A 50 2.15 -1.30 9.34
N LEU A 51 2.81 -0.73 8.34
CA LEU A 51 2.33 0.45 7.62
C LEU A 51 1.03 0.16 6.85
N ALA A 52 0.94 -1.00 6.18
CA ALA A 52 -0.24 -1.43 5.46
C ALA A 52 -1.43 -1.70 6.39
N ALA A 53 -1.19 -2.37 7.53
CA ALA A 53 -2.22 -2.58 8.56
C ALA A 53 -2.73 -1.25 9.13
N LEU A 54 -1.81 -0.33 9.46
CA LEU A 54 -2.18 1.01 9.93
C LEU A 54 -2.99 1.76 8.87
N ALA A 55 -2.57 1.70 7.61
CA ALA A 55 -3.26 2.35 6.51
C ALA A 55 -4.68 1.79 6.31
N ALA A 56 -4.86 0.47 6.43
CA ALA A 56 -6.16 -0.18 6.35
C ALA A 56 -7.12 0.33 7.45
N VAL A 57 -6.63 0.49 8.68
CA VAL A 57 -7.42 1.04 9.78
C VAL A 57 -7.72 2.53 9.55
N VAL A 58 -6.72 3.31 9.14
CA VAL A 58 -6.84 4.75 8.92
C VAL A 58 -7.84 5.07 7.79
N VAL A 59 -7.79 4.35 6.66
CA VAL A 59 -8.71 4.59 5.52
C VAL A 59 -10.16 4.22 5.86
N LEU A 60 -10.38 3.24 6.75
CA LEU A 60 -11.71 2.88 7.22
C LEU A 60 -12.26 3.89 8.23
N LEU A 61 -11.46 4.26 9.22
CA LEU A 61 -11.95 4.96 10.42
C LEU A 61 -11.78 6.48 10.35
N TRP A 62 -10.66 6.97 9.81
CA TRP A 62 -10.31 8.39 9.87
C TRP A 62 -10.71 9.20 8.63
N ARG A 63 -11.49 8.62 7.71
CA ARG A 63 -12.27 9.23 6.59
C ARG A 63 -11.96 10.68 6.21
N ARG A 64 -10.70 10.96 5.89
CA ARG A 64 -10.16 12.27 5.53
C ARG A 64 -9.09 12.07 4.48
N PHE A 65 -8.91 13.07 3.62
CA PHE A 65 -7.89 13.09 2.57
C PHE A 65 -6.51 12.62 3.01
N LEU A 66 -6.04 13.00 4.22
CA LEU A 66 -4.72 12.57 4.68
C LEU A 66 -4.66 11.06 4.95
N GLY A 67 -5.75 10.46 5.42
CA GLY A 67 -5.84 9.01 5.58
C GLY A 67 -5.94 8.29 4.23
N ASP A 68 -6.71 8.85 3.29
CA ASP A 68 -6.83 8.31 1.94
C ASP A 68 -5.50 8.43 1.17
N ALA A 69 -4.78 9.55 1.33
CA ALA A 69 -3.45 9.76 0.77
C ALA A 69 -2.39 8.87 1.40
N PHE A 70 -2.46 8.61 2.71
CA PHE A 70 -1.57 7.66 3.37
C PHE A 70 -1.75 6.24 2.81
N ALA A 71 -3.00 5.78 2.70
CA ALA A 71 -3.32 4.49 2.07
C ALA A 71 -2.83 4.42 0.62
N TRP A 72 -3.01 5.49 -0.15
CA TRP A 72 -2.51 5.58 -1.52
C TRP A 72 -0.98 5.48 -1.56
N LEU A 73 -0.26 6.21 -0.71
CA LEU A 73 1.20 6.24 -0.68
C LEU A 73 1.80 4.88 -0.30
N VAL A 74 1.22 4.19 0.68
CA VAL A 74 1.66 2.84 1.06
C VAL A 74 1.50 1.87 -0.12
N ALA A 75 0.33 1.82 -0.75
CA ALA A 75 0.09 0.90 -1.86
C ALA A 75 0.87 1.26 -3.13
N ALA A 76 0.91 2.54 -3.51
CA ALA A 76 1.64 3.00 -4.69
C ALA A 76 3.16 2.86 -4.51
N GLY A 77 3.67 3.18 -3.32
CA GLY A 77 5.08 3.02 -2.96
C GLY A 77 5.49 1.55 -2.98
N GLY A 78 4.72 0.69 -2.31
CA GLY A 78 4.94 -0.75 -2.31
C GLY A 78 4.93 -1.34 -3.73
N PHE A 79 3.94 -0.95 -4.56
CA PHE A 79 3.87 -1.43 -5.95
C PHE A 79 5.05 -0.94 -6.80
N ALA A 80 5.43 0.33 -6.65
CA ALA A 80 6.57 0.88 -7.37
C ALA A 80 7.87 0.16 -7.00
N LEU A 81 8.13 -0.06 -5.70
CA LEU A 81 9.30 -0.81 -5.24
C LEU A 81 9.26 -2.27 -5.71
N LEU A 82 8.09 -2.92 -5.65
CA LEU A 82 7.91 -4.28 -6.17
C LEU A 82 8.31 -4.37 -7.64
N VAL A 83 7.86 -3.43 -8.48
CA VAL A 83 8.19 -3.38 -9.91
C VAL A 83 9.68 -3.08 -10.12
N ILE A 84 10.24 -2.10 -9.41
CA ILE A 84 11.66 -1.74 -9.52
C ILE A 84 12.53 -2.93 -9.16
N TYR A 85 12.36 -3.52 -7.97
CA TYR A 85 13.15 -4.66 -7.52
C TYR A 85 12.88 -5.95 -8.30
N ARG A 86 11.79 -6.01 -9.06
CA ARG A 86 11.54 -7.13 -9.98
C ARG A 86 12.36 -7.04 -11.27
N TYR A 87 12.60 -5.84 -11.79
CA TYR A 87 13.19 -5.65 -13.12
C TYR A 87 14.59 -5.05 -13.11
N ILE A 88 14.98 -4.38 -12.02
CA ILE A 88 16.25 -3.68 -11.89
C ILE A 88 16.98 -4.19 -10.65
N ASP A 89 18.16 -4.76 -10.86
CA ASP A 89 19.08 -5.04 -9.76
C ASP A 89 19.81 -3.74 -9.39
N VAL A 90 19.29 -3.06 -8.37
CA VAL A 90 19.88 -1.85 -7.82
C VAL A 90 21.05 -2.14 -6.88
N GLY A 91 21.29 -3.41 -6.54
CA GLY A 91 22.25 -3.84 -5.54
C GLY A 91 21.86 -3.44 -4.12
N LYS A 92 22.85 -3.46 -3.22
CA LYS A 92 22.71 -3.02 -1.83
C LYS A 92 22.61 -1.50 -1.76
N LEU A 93 21.59 -0.98 -1.07
CA LEU A 93 21.40 0.46 -0.86
C LEU A 93 21.62 0.84 0.61
N GLY A 94 22.80 1.34 0.93
CA GLY A 94 23.14 1.81 2.29
C GLY A 94 22.93 0.71 3.34
N PRO A 95 22.06 0.91 4.35
CA PRO A 95 21.80 -0.09 5.39
C PRO A 95 20.87 -1.23 4.93
N LEU A 96 20.26 -1.12 3.75
CA LEU A 96 19.29 -2.08 3.22
C LEU A 96 20.01 -3.15 2.37
N PRO A 97 19.55 -4.42 2.42
CA PRO A 97 20.12 -5.49 1.59
C PRO A 97 19.79 -5.28 0.10
N ASN A 98 20.36 -6.12 -0.76
CA ASN A 98 19.90 -6.19 -2.15
C ASN A 98 18.51 -6.84 -2.18
N MET A 99 17.51 -6.09 -2.62
CA MET A 99 16.10 -6.48 -2.66
C MET A 99 15.68 -7.06 -4.02
N TYR A 100 16.61 -7.18 -4.97
CA TYR A 100 16.33 -7.69 -6.31
C TYR A 100 15.72 -9.10 -6.27
N GLU A 101 14.53 -9.25 -6.84
CA GLU A 101 13.78 -10.51 -6.88
C GLU A 101 13.13 -10.70 -8.26
N PRO A 102 13.79 -11.39 -9.20
CA PRO A 102 13.34 -11.54 -10.58
C PRO A 102 12.23 -12.57 -10.77
N VAL A 103 11.77 -13.26 -9.73
CA VAL A 103 10.71 -14.27 -9.87
C VAL A 103 9.33 -13.68 -9.55
N TRP A 104 8.33 -14.09 -10.34
CA TRP A 104 6.91 -13.83 -10.07
C TRP A 104 6.26 -15.09 -9.49
N TYR A 105 6.27 -15.20 -8.16
CA TYR A 105 5.52 -16.22 -7.42
C TYR A 105 4.11 -15.74 -7.06
N THR A 106 3.28 -16.64 -6.53
CA THR A 106 1.84 -16.42 -6.30
C THR A 106 1.59 -15.23 -5.39
N GLU A 107 2.23 -15.20 -4.23
CA GLU A 107 2.08 -14.17 -3.20
C GLU A 107 2.46 -12.79 -3.75
N LYS A 108 3.54 -12.70 -4.55
CA LYS A 108 3.95 -11.46 -5.23
C LYS A 108 2.90 -10.96 -6.22
N LYS A 109 2.25 -11.87 -6.98
CA LYS A 109 1.14 -11.50 -7.88
C LYS A 109 -0.08 -11.02 -7.12
N VAL A 110 -0.41 -11.68 -6.01
CA VAL A 110 -1.54 -11.30 -5.13
C VAL A 110 -1.32 -9.90 -4.56
N VAL A 111 -0.13 -9.63 -4.01
CA VAL A 111 0.24 -8.30 -3.49
C VAL A 111 0.17 -7.24 -4.59
N ALA A 112 0.72 -7.51 -5.78
CA ALA A 112 0.67 -6.57 -6.89
C ALA A 112 -0.77 -6.19 -7.29
N VAL A 113 -1.68 -7.17 -7.36
CA VAL A 113 -3.10 -6.92 -7.64
C VAL A 113 -3.77 -6.16 -6.50
N ALA A 114 -3.52 -6.55 -5.25
CA ALA A 114 -4.07 -5.90 -4.07
C ALA A 114 -3.66 -4.42 -3.99
N GLN A 115 -2.38 -4.13 -4.23
CA GLN A 115 -1.87 -2.76 -4.26
C GLN A 115 -2.48 -1.94 -5.40
N LEU A 116 -2.62 -2.50 -6.61
CA LEU A 116 -3.28 -1.79 -7.72
C LEU A 116 -4.76 -1.48 -7.43
N VAL A 117 -5.50 -2.42 -6.84
CA VAL A 117 -6.89 -2.21 -6.41
C VAL A 117 -6.95 -1.10 -5.36
N THR A 118 -6.05 -1.12 -4.37
CA THR A 118 -5.97 -0.07 -3.35
C THR A 118 -5.64 1.29 -3.96
N VAL A 119 -4.68 1.38 -4.88
CA VAL A 119 -4.32 2.62 -5.56
C VAL A 119 -5.52 3.19 -6.30
N ALA A 120 -6.23 2.36 -7.07
CA ALA A 120 -7.44 2.79 -7.80
C ALA A 120 -8.52 3.29 -6.83
N ALA A 121 -8.82 2.53 -5.78
CA ALA A 121 -9.83 2.88 -4.81
C ALA A 121 -9.49 4.15 -4.02
N ALA A 122 -8.25 4.28 -3.52
CA ALA A 122 -7.79 5.44 -2.79
C ALA A 122 -7.73 6.70 -3.68
N THR A 123 -7.43 6.54 -4.98
CA THR A 123 -7.49 7.64 -5.96
C THR A 123 -8.91 8.20 -6.08
N VAL A 124 -9.92 7.32 -6.16
CA VAL A 124 -11.34 7.73 -6.17
C VAL A 124 -11.70 8.47 -4.88
N LEU A 125 -11.27 7.96 -3.71
CA LEU A 125 -11.54 8.60 -2.43
C LEU A 125 -10.95 10.00 -2.35
N MET A 126 -9.68 10.16 -2.74
CA MET A 126 -9.00 11.45 -2.77
C MET A 126 -9.68 12.44 -3.72
N ALA A 127 -10.11 11.99 -4.91
CA ALA A 127 -10.81 12.83 -5.88
C ALA A 127 -12.14 13.36 -5.33
N VAL A 128 -12.92 12.51 -4.65
CA VAL A 128 -14.17 12.91 -3.97
C VAL A 128 -13.88 13.92 -2.86
N ASP A 129 -12.91 13.64 -1.99
CA ASP A 129 -12.54 14.52 -0.88
C ASP A 129 -12.07 15.91 -1.36
N LEU A 130 -11.29 15.95 -2.44
CA LEU A 130 -10.85 17.21 -3.05
C LEU A 130 -12.02 17.99 -3.63
N THR A 131 -12.96 17.31 -4.30
CA THR A 131 -14.14 17.95 -4.88
C THR A 131 -15.02 18.57 -3.80
N ASP A 132 -15.23 17.87 -2.68
CA ASP A 132 -16.01 18.36 -1.55
C ASP A 132 -15.35 19.56 -0.85
N ARG A 133 -14.01 19.55 -0.72
CA ARG A 133 -13.24 20.68 -0.17
C ARG A 133 -13.38 21.93 -1.03
N HIS A 134 -13.26 21.80 -2.36
CA HIS A 134 -13.41 22.92 -3.29
C HIS A 134 -14.82 23.52 -3.24
N ARG A 135 -15.86 22.68 -3.14
CA ARG A 135 -17.24 23.16 -3.00
C ARG A 135 -17.44 23.98 -1.73
N ARG A 136 -16.91 23.53 -0.58
CA ARG A 136 -17.04 24.25 0.69
C ARG A 136 -16.34 25.62 0.66
N ARG A 137 -15.19 25.74 0.00
CA ARG A 137 -14.45 27.02 -0.13
C ARG A 137 -15.12 28.06 -1.02
N ARG A 138 -15.99 27.65 -1.96
CA ARG A 138 -16.70 28.59 -2.85
C ARG A 138 -17.96 29.19 -2.22
N LEU A 139 -18.44 28.62 -1.11
CA LEU A 139 -19.71 28.98 -0.48
C LEU A 139 -19.53 29.81 0.81
N GLY A 140 -18.29 30.07 1.24
CA GLY A 140 -17.96 30.94 2.35
C GLY A 140 -17.04 32.06 1.89
#